data_AF-A0A7Y5H0K1-F1
#
_entry.id   AF-A0A7Y5H0K1-F1
#
_cell.length_a   1.000
_cell.length_b   1.000
_cell.length_c   1.000
_cell.angle_alpha   90.00
_cell.angle_beta   90.00
_cell.angle_gamma   90.00
#
_symmetry.space_group_name_H-M   'P 1'
#
loop_
_entity.id
_entity.type
_entity.pdbx_description
1 polymer ?
#
loop_
_entity_poly.entity_id
_entity_poly.type
_entity_poly.pdbx_seq_one_letter_code
_entity_poly.pdbx_strand_id
1 'polypeptide(L)' 'MAILSDQERRHFLEVVEARHNSRSTVVASQLEVKHWYDVVGEATVADAVLDRLVSGAHRIELKGKETMRKKKRRADEG' A
#
# COMPACT_ATOMS: atom_id res chain seq x y z
N MET A 1 -7.51 -13.96 1.05
CA MET A 1 -6.86 -12.65 1.24
C MET A 1 -6.55 -12.49 2.72
N ALA A 2 -5.35 -12.03 3.08
CA ALA A 2 -5.06 -11.71 4.48
C ALA A 2 -5.68 -10.36 4.78
N ILE A 3 -6.62 -10.33 5.73
CA ILE A 3 -7.27 -9.11 6.21
C ILE A 3 -6.48 -8.65 7.42
N LEU A 4 -6.27 -7.33 7.56
CA LEU A 4 -5.64 -6.76 8.74
C LEU A 4 -6.41 -7.20 10.00
N SER A 5 -5.71 -7.44 11.09
CA SER A 5 -6.35 -7.53 12.41
C SER A 5 -6.90 -6.16 12.84
N ASP A 6 -7.71 -6.16 13.90
CA ASP A 6 -8.32 -4.93 14.41
C ASP A 6 -7.29 -3.91 14.90
N GLN A 7 -6.21 -4.42 15.48
CA GLN A 7 -5.11 -3.58 15.91
C GLN A 7 -4.30 -3.03 14.72
N GLU A 8 -4.01 -3.87 13.73
CA GLU A 8 -3.23 -3.45 12.55
C GLU A 8 -3.97 -2.39 11.73
N ARG A 9 -5.29 -2.52 11.53
CA ARG A 9 -6.06 -1.51 10.79
C ARG A 9 -6.11 -0.17 11.52
N ARG A 10 -6.20 -0.18 12.86
CA ARG A 10 -6.18 1.04 13.69
C ARG A 10 -4.81 1.72 13.65
N HIS A 11 -3.73 0.96 13.82
CA HIS A 11 -2.37 1.50 13.70
C HIS A 11 -2.11 2.07 12.30
N PHE A 12 -2.62 1.40 11.25
CA PHE A 12 -2.49 1.90 9.90
C PHE A 12 -3.22 3.24 9.73
N LEU A 13 -4.47 3.34 10.20
CA LEU A 13 -5.22 4.59 10.19
C LEU A 13 -4.50 5.71 10.96
N GLU A 14 -3.98 5.43 12.14
CA GLU A 14 -3.26 6.42 12.98
C GLU A 14 -2.06 7.02 12.23
N VAL A 15 -1.25 6.19 11.59
CA VAL A 15 -0.11 6.66 10.77
C VAL A 15 -0.59 7.48 9.57
N VAL A 16 -1.68 7.06 8.93
CA VAL A 16 -2.27 7.79 7.80
C VAL A 16 -2.78 9.16 8.23
N GLU A 17 -3.47 9.24 9.36
CA GLU A 17 -4.00 10.48 9.91
C GLU A 17 -2.89 11.45 10.32
N ALA A 18 -1.85 10.96 11.02
CA ALA A 18 -0.71 11.79 11.43
C ALA A 18 0.05 12.38 10.23
N ARG A 19 0.00 11.72 9.06
CA ARG A 19 0.68 12.17 7.84
C ARG A 19 -0.19 12.99 6.91
N HIS A 20 -1.51 12.83 7.00
CA HIS A 20 -2.46 13.53 6.15
C HIS A 20 -2.28 15.05 6.26
N ASN A 21 -2.16 15.72 5.10
CA ASN A 21 -1.95 17.16 4.98
C ASN A 21 -0.71 17.73 5.72
N SER A 22 0.24 16.87 6.14
CA SER A 22 1.47 17.30 6.80
C SER A 22 2.67 17.30 5.85
N ARG A 23 2.93 16.17 5.18
CA ARG A 23 4.03 15.98 4.21
C ARG A 23 3.69 14.90 3.18
N SER A 24 4.37 14.93 2.03
CA SER A 24 4.25 13.87 1.02
C SER A 24 4.59 12.50 1.58
N THR A 25 3.83 11.48 1.19
CA THR A 25 3.97 10.10 1.67
C THR A 25 4.10 9.16 0.48
N VAL A 26 5.12 8.29 0.52
CA VAL A 26 5.30 7.23 -0.48
C VAL A 26 4.91 5.90 0.14
N VAL A 27 4.02 5.18 -0.53
CA VAL A 27 3.61 3.83 -0.14
C VAL A 27 3.94 2.87 -1.27
N ALA A 28 4.59 1.76 -0.94
CA ALA A 28 4.85 0.67 -1.87
C ALA A 28 4.10 -0.58 -1.40
N SER A 29 3.26 -1.13 -2.28
CA SER A 29 2.46 -2.32 -2.00
C SER A 29 2.58 -3.33 -3.13
N GLN A 30 2.47 -4.61 -2.78
CA GLN A 30 2.29 -5.69 -3.75
C GLN A 30 0.82 -5.83 -4.19
N LEU A 31 -0.08 -5.09 -3.56
CA LEU A 31 -1.50 -5.07 -3.86
C LEU A 31 -1.86 -3.76 -4.56
N GLU A 32 -2.56 -3.88 -5.69
CA GLU A 32 -3.22 -2.74 -6.32
C GLU A 32 -4.20 -2.07 -5.34
N VAL A 33 -4.32 -0.75 -5.44
CA VAL A 33 -5.16 0.08 -4.56
C VAL A 33 -6.61 -0.39 -4.50
N LYS A 34 -7.15 -0.95 -5.60
CA LYS A 34 -8.52 -1.48 -5.65
C LYS A 34 -8.79 -2.59 -4.63
N HIS A 35 -7.76 -3.31 -4.18
CA HIS A 35 -7.90 -4.37 -3.18
C HIS A 35 -7.72 -3.88 -1.74
N TRP A 36 -7.34 -2.61 -1.54
CA TRP A 36 -7.02 -2.12 -0.19
C TRP A 36 -8.25 -2.03 0.69
N TYR A 37 -9.41 -1.73 0.11
CA TYR A 37 -10.68 -1.69 0.84
C TYR A 37 -10.94 -3.02 1.56
N ASP A 38 -10.85 -4.13 0.81
CA ASP A 38 -11.08 -5.48 1.34
C ASP A 38 -10.01 -5.92 2.35
N VAL A 39 -8.76 -5.50 2.15
CA VAL A 39 -7.63 -5.84 3.04
C VAL A 39 -7.74 -5.13 4.39
N VAL A 40 -8.20 -3.88 4.39
CA VAL A 40 -8.44 -3.13 5.63
C VAL A 40 -9.61 -3.75 6.40
N GLY A 41 -10.64 -4.23 5.70
CA GLY A 41 -11.66 -5.15 6.23
C GLY A 41 -12.79 -4.51 7.04
N GLU A 42 -12.69 -3.24 7.41
CA GLU A 42 -13.77 -2.48 8.06
C GLU A 42 -14.05 -1.22 7.23
N ALA A 43 -15.31 -1.02 6.88
CA ALA A 43 -15.73 -0.03 5.89
C ALA A 43 -15.32 1.40 6.26
N THR A 44 -15.55 1.79 7.52
CA THR A 44 -15.28 3.15 8.00
C THR A 44 -13.79 3.48 7.96
N VAL A 45 -12.95 2.57 8.44
CA VAL A 45 -11.48 2.70 8.43
C VAL A 45 -10.97 2.62 7.00
N ALA A 46 -11.51 1.75 6.16
CA ALA A 46 -11.12 1.63 4.75
C ALA A 46 -11.40 2.93 3.99
N ASP A 47 -12.60 3.50 4.15
CA ASP A 47 -12.98 4.78 3.56
C ASP A 47 -12.05 5.90 4.08
N ALA A 48 -11.84 5.97 5.39
CA ALA A 48 -10.97 6.98 6.00
C ALA A 48 -9.53 6.92 5.49
N VAL A 49 -8.97 5.71 5.35
CA VAL A 49 -7.62 5.47 4.81
C VAL A 49 -7.56 5.87 3.35
N LEU A 50 -8.47 5.38 2.50
CA LEU A 50 -8.45 5.68 1.07
C LEU A 50 -8.64 7.17 0.82
N ASP A 51 -9.52 7.84 1.56
CA ASP A 51 -9.74 9.26 1.39
C ASP A 51 -8.47 10.08 1.67
N ARG A 52 -7.79 9.77 2.78
CA ARG A 52 -6.58 10.51 3.21
C ARG A 52 -5.33 10.16 2.41
N LEU A 53 -5.13 8.90 2.05
CA LEU A 53 -3.90 8.45 1.37
C LEU A 53 -4.01 8.47 -0.15
N VAL A 54 -5.19 8.22 -0.70
CA VAL A 54 -5.35 7.82 -2.11
C VAL A 54 -6.07 8.87 -2.94
N SER A 55 -6.98 9.67 -2.38
CA SER A 55 -7.73 10.70 -3.12
C SER A 55 -6.84 11.70 -3.87
N GLY A 56 -5.69 12.06 -3.29
CA GLY A 56 -4.71 12.99 -3.88
C GLY A 56 -3.42 12.34 -4.39
N ALA A 57 -3.33 11.01 -4.45
CA ALA A 57 -2.07 10.33 -4.73
C ALA A 57 -1.77 10.15 -6.21
N HIS A 58 -0.49 10.30 -6.57
CA HIS A 58 0.03 9.78 -7.83
C HIS A 58 0.21 8.26 -7.71
N ARG A 59 -0.52 7.50 -8.54
CA ARG A 59 -0.46 6.04 -8.55
C ARG A 59 0.47 5.57 -9.67
N ILE A 60 1.43 4.73 -9.32
CA ILE A 60 2.37 4.12 -10.27
C ILE A 60 2.22 2.61 -10.17
N GLU A 61 1.56 2.02 -11.17
CA GLU A 61 1.42 0.58 -11.26
C GLU A 61 2.67 -0.03 -11.90
N LEU A 62 3.45 -0.73 -11.07
CA LEU A 62 4.65 -1.41 -11.53
C LEU A 62 4.28 -2.69 -12.28
N LYS A 63 4.74 -2.79 -13.54
CA LYS A 63 4.54 -3.97 -14.39
C LYS A 63 5.85 -4.74 -14.53
N GLY A 64 5.77 -6.07 -14.56
CA GLY A 64 6.92 -6.93 -14.79
C GLY A 64 6.68 -8.36 -14.34
N LYS A 65 7.10 -9.34 -15.15
CA LYS A 65 6.97 -10.77 -14.83
C LYS A 65 8.09 -11.29 -13.93
N GLU A 66 9.22 -10.58 -13.89
CA GLU A 66 10.41 -11.00 -13.15
C GLU A 66 10.85 -9.92 -12.17
N THR A 67 11.32 -10.35 -11.00
CA THR A 67 11.88 -9.44 -10.01
C THR A 67 13.27 -8.97 -10.41
N MET A 68 13.63 -7.73 -10.05
CA MET A 68 14.99 -7.23 -10.26
C MET A 68 16.05 -8.08 -9.56
N ARG A 69 15.69 -8.76 -8.46
CA ARG A 69 16.55 -9.72 -7.75
C ARG A 69 16.93 -10.91 -8.62
N LYS A 70 15.98 -11.49 -9.37
CA LYS A 70 16.24 -12.60 -10.29
C LYS A 70 17.13 -12.17 -11.45
N LYS A 71 16.91 -10.97 -11.99
CA LYS A 71 17.74 -10.40 -13.06
C LYS A 71 19.20 -10.21 -12.62
N LYS A 72 19.43 -9.75 -11.38
CA LYS A 72 20.78 -9.59 -10.83
C LYS A 72 21.52 -10.93 -10.69
N ARG A 73 20.87 -11.97 -10.12
CA ARG A 73 21.50 -13.30 -9.98
C ARG A 73 21.94 -13.89 -11.32
N ARG A 74 21.13 -13.76 -12.37
CA ARG A 74 21.51 -14.20 -13.72
C ARG A 74 22.73 -13.46 -14.30
N ALA A 75 22.95 -12.21 -13.90
CA ALA A 75 24.09 -11.41 -14.37
C ALA A 75 25.37 -11.72 -13.59
N ASP A 76 25.26 -12.17 -12.34
CA ASP A 76 26.40 -12.58 -11.50
C ASP A 76 26.86 -14.03 -11.81
N GLU A 77 26.00 -14.84 -12.44
CA GLU A 77 26.25 -16.25 -12.80
C GLU A 77 26.82 -16.48 -14.21
N GLY A 78 27.00 -15.41 -15.00
CA GLY A 78 27.54 -15.46 -16.38
C GLY A 78 28.80 -14.62 -16.53
#